data_AF-A0A9D5KZJ0-F1
#
_entry.id   AF-A0A9D5KZJ0-F1
#
_cell.length_a   1.000
_cell.length_b   1.000
_cell.length_c   1.000
_cell.angle_alpha   90.00
_cell.angle_beta   90.00
_cell.angle_gamma   90.00
#
_symmetry.space_group_name_H-M   'P 1'
#
loop_
_entity.id
_entity.type
_entity.pdbx_description
1 polymer ?
#
loop_
_entity_poly.entity_id
_entity_poly.type
_entity_poly.pdbx_seq_one_letter_code
_entity_poly.pdbx_strand_id
1 'polypeptide(L)'
;MKNLKIYALYLCAAALLTGCSNEEPNAQPPTKEIEHVSDPNFIPIDEALANADKMFSNIGIKPTRANHRIKSIERFKSPTRSMDNDMHGLYVVNYENDGGFALLSADRRLYPVYALSEEGSLHLSDTLDNKGLSWYLNDYITSGGFTPVNPPTIDSLTHTIQPIYDETTVHSTPLLNEFLRKFHQFYPYNQYLPIPHQKDKYYAVGCMPIAVGTIVGYYEWPNNIDGFTMPWESMRTNPYHSQWSRLFALVGGSKYIGVTYGETSTPGVFEFYTRTFTNLKYNGTKLGSLNYTTLFSELKNGHPVIFDGRVPNNQHDGHAFIVDGAYTHKYETPLVTEDGKTVYATEHFVHCLWGWQRGSSNGYYLIDGSVGGKCTTFDEPGPYNPSAPAYNSIRMCYGYRPNK
;
A
#
# COMPACT_ATOMS: atom_id res chain seq x y z
N MET A 1 81.35 -0.84 -14.70
CA MET A 1 82.43 -1.74 -14.24
C MET A 1 82.53 -1.68 -12.73
N LYS A 2 82.58 -2.85 -12.08
CA LYS A 2 82.97 -3.16 -10.69
C LYS A 2 82.03 -2.79 -9.53
N ASN A 3 81.68 -3.88 -8.84
CA ASN A 3 80.94 -4.09 -7.59
C ASN A 3 81.74 -3.72 -6.33
N LEU A 4 81.04 -3.52 -5.18
CA LEU A 4 81.24 -4.15 -3.84
C LEU A 4 80.38 -3.38 -2.79
N LYS A 5 79.39 -3.92 -2.02
CA LYS A 5 79.40 -4.93 -0.92
C LYS A 5 80.47 -4.59 0.16
N ILE A 6 80.24 -4.48 1.49
CA ILE A 6 79.22 -5.02 2.41
C ILE A 6 79.58 -4.64 3.91
N TYR A 7 78.61 -4.68 4.85
CA TYR A 7 78.65 -4.86 6.36
C TYR A 7 79.47 -3.88 7.25
N ALA A 8 79.24 -3.62 8.56
CA ALA A 8 78.36 -4.06 9.67
C ALA A 8 78.54 -3.00 10.81
N LEU A 9 77.49 -2.53 11.50
CA LEU A 9 76.90 -3.03 12.77
C LEU A 9 77.60 -2.55 14.07
N TYR A 10 76.81 -1.88 14.92
CA TYR A 10 76.76 -1.89 16.41
C TYR A 10 77.07 -0.63 17.27
N LEU A 11 75.99 -0.25 17.98
CA LEU A 11 75.84 0.00 19.44
C LEU A 11 76.30 1.33 20.09
N CYS A 12 75.29 1.92 20.75
CA CYS A 12 75.24 2.32 22.16
C CYS A 12 75.24 3.81 22.54
N ALA A 13 74.23 4.08 23.38
CA ALA A 13 74.23 4.95 24.56
C ALA A 13 73.87 6.43 24.38
N ALA A 14 72.63 6.68 24.80
CA ALA A 14 72.01 7.92 25.25
C ALA A 14 72.92 8.92 25.98
N ALA A 15 72.73 10.20 25.67
CA ALA A 15 72.78 11.29 26.65
C ALA A 15 72.07 12.54 26.11
N LEU A 16 71.07 12.98 26.88
CA LEU A 16 70.80 14.37 27.25
C LEU A 16 70.58 15.40 26.13
N LEU A 17 69.32 15.71 25.84
CA LEU A 17 68.92 17.07 25.50
C LEU A 17 67.67 17.46 26.31
N THR A 18 67.93 18.35 27.26
CA THR A 18 66.96 19.18 27.97
C THR A 18 66.32 20.17 27.00
N GLY A 19 65.08 20.57 27.30
CA GLY A 19 64.21 21.31 26.41
C GLY A 19 64.54 22.78 26.21
N CYS A 20 63.90 23.32 25.18
CA CYS A 20 63.24 24.62 25.24
C CYS A 20 61.91 24.49 24.49
N SER A 21 60.88 24.95 25.20
CA SER A 21 59.48 25.04 24.80
C SER A 21 59.32 25.99 23.60
N ASN A 22 58.42 25.62 22.69
CA ASN A 22 57.47 26.55 22.09
C ASN A 22 56.25 25.72 21.64
N GLU A 23 55.14 25.90 22.34
CA GLU A 23 53.84 25.35 21.99
C GLU A 23 53.30 26.10 20.76
N GLU A 24 53.21 25.40 19.63
CA GLU A 24 52.21 25.75 18.61
C GLU A 24 50.99 24.85 18.83
N PRO A 25 49.76 25.40 18.87
CA PRO A 25 48.57 24.59 19.03
C PRO A 25 48.38 23.76 17.76
N ASN A 26 48.64 22.46 17.87
CA ASN A 26 48.21 21.49 16.87
C ASN A 26 46.69 21.43 16.92
N ALA A 27 46.03 22.25 16.10
CA ALA A 27 44.61 22.13 15.84
C ALA A 27 44.37 20.79 15.12
N GLN A 28 44.08 19.74 15.89
CA GLN A 28 43.40 18.59 15.34
C GLN A 28 42.12 19.10 14.66
N PRO A 29 41.81 18.70 13.41
CA PRO A 29 40.49 18.96 12.88
C PRO A 29 39.50 18.35 13.87
N PRO A 30 38.42 19.05 14.25
CA PRO A 30 37.46 18.49 15.19
C PRO A 30 36.95 17.20 14.56
N THR A 31 37.31 16.08 15.18
CA THR A 31 36.57 14.84 14.98
C THR A 31 35.15 15.21 15.39
N LYS A 32 34.28 15.42 14.40
CA LYS A 32 32.85 15.39 14.65
C LYS A 32 32.62 14.01 15.26
N GLU A 33 32.50 13.96 16.58
CA GLU A 33 31.69 12.94 17.21
C GLU A 33 30.36 13.04 16.47
N ILE A 34 30.08 12.05 15.62
CA ILE A 34 28.74 11.85 15.11
C ILE A 34 27.97 11.50 16.37
N GLU A 35 27.25 12.47 16.92
CA GLU A 35 26.19 12.18 17.88
C GLU A 35 25.31 11.12 17.19
N HIS A 36 25.47 9.86 17.62
CA HIS A 36 24.47 8.85 17.36
C HIS A 36 23.23 9.32 18.12
N VAL A 37 22.39 10.11 17.46
CA VAL A 37 21.02 10.30 17.88
C VAL A 37 20.35 8.93 17.75
N SER A 38 20.48 8.09 18.77
CA SER A 38 19.76 6.82 18.84
C SER A 38 18.36 7.14 19.35
N ASP A 39 17.52 7.74 18.50
CA ASP A 39 16.11 7.86 18.84
C ASP A 39 15.55 6.45 19.07
N PRO A 40 15.11 6.12 20.30
CA PRO A 40 14.62 4.77 20.61
C PRO A 40 13.37 4.40 19.79
N ASN A 41 12.67 5.38 19.23
CA ASN A 41 11.50 5.18 18.38
C ASN A 41 11.86 4.95 16.91
N PHE A 42 13.12 5.11 16.50
CA PHE A 42 13.51 4.83 15.13
C PHE A 42 13.55 3.33 14.84
N ILE A 43 12.98 2.93 13.70
CA ILE A 43 13.11 1.57 13.15
C ILE A 43 14.16 1.60 12.04
N PRO A 44 15.34 0.98 12.24
CA PRO A 44 16.32 0.79 11.19
C PRO A 44 15.81 -0.20 10.14
N ILE A 45 16.32 -0.09 8.90
CA ILE A 45 15.82 -0.86 7.76
C ILE A 45 15.85 -2.38 7.99
N ASP A 46 16.91 -2.92 8.61
CA ASP A 46 17.02 -4.36 8.88
C ASP A 46 15.87 -4.87 9.76
N GLU A 47 15.42 -4.04 10.70
CA GLU A 47 14.29 -4.37 11.55
C GLU A 47 12.94 -4.20 10.83
N ALA A 48 12.80 -3.16 10.00
CA ALA A 48 11.63 -3.01 9.15
C ALA A 48 11.48 -4.23 8.21
N LEU A 49 12.57 -4.71 7.62
CA LEU A 49 12.58 -5.92 6.80
C LEU A 49 12.20 -7.18 7.61
N ALA A 50 12.68 -7.31 8.84
CA ALA A 50 12.28 -8.40 9.72
C ALA A 50 10.77 -8.38 10.03
N ASN A 51 10.17 -7.19 10.20
CA ASN A 51 8.73 -7.03 10.36
C ASN A 51 7.98 -7.50 9.10
N ALA A 52 8.48 -7.15 7.91
CA ALA A 52 7.91 -7.62 6.64
C ALA A 52 7.97 -9.15 6.54
N ASP A 53 9.14 -9.75 6.75
CA ASP A 53 9.35 -11.21 6.65
C ASP A 53 8.46 -11.99 7.63
N LYS A 54 8.28 -11.46 8.84
CA LYS A 54 7.37 -12.02 9.85
C LYS A 54 5.93 -11.99 9.34
N MET A 55 5.48 -10.85 8.83
CA MET A 55 4.10 -10.68 8.37
C MET A 55 3.81 -11.52 7.12
N PHE A 56 4.74 -11.63 6.16
CA PHE A 56 4.64 -12.57 5.04
C PHE A 56 4.51 -14.01 5.53
N SER A 57 5.37 -14.43 6.45
CA SER A 57 5.34 -15.79 7.01
C SER A 57 4.00 -16.12 7.68
N ASN A 58 3.44 -15.14 8.40
CA ASN A 58 2.16 -15.26 9.10
C ASN A 58 0.96 -15.52 8.18
N ILE A 59 1.00 -15.05 6.93
CA ILE A 59 -0.04 -15.30 5.92
C ILE A 59 0.27 -16.47 5.00
N GLY A 60 1.23 -17.31 5.39
CA GLY A 60 1.59 -18.53 4.66
C GLY A 60 2.50 -18.28 3.45
N ILE A 61 2.95 -17.05 3.25
CA ILE A 61 3.91 -16.68 2.22
C ILE A 61 5.30 -16.93 2.81
N LYS A 62 6.05 -17.86 2.23
CA LYS A 62 7.43 -18.10 2.65
C LYS A 62 8.37 -17.32 1.75
N PRO A 63 9.02 -16.25 2.25
CA PRO A 63 10.10 -15.58 1.55
C PRO A 63 11.12 -16.61 1.10
N THR A 64 11.24 -16.86 -0.20
CA THR A 64 12.40 -17.58 -0.72
C THR A 64 13.49 -16.57 -1.03
N ARG A 65 14.76 -16.97 -0.85
CA ARG A 65 15.91 -16.12 -1.21
C ARG A 65 15.90 -15.62 -2.67
N ALA A 66 15.15 -16.29 -3.54
CA ALA A 66 14.97 -15.89 -4.94
C ALA A 66 13.86 -14.84 -5.14
N ASN A 67 12.80 -14.85 -4.32
CA ASN A 67 11.63 -13.98 -4.50
C ASN A 67 11.66 -12.72 -3.63
N HIS A 68 12.40 -12.69 -2.51
CA HIS A 68 12.53 -11.50 -1.64
C HIS A 68 13.92 -10.85 -1.68
N ARG A 69 14.64 -10.99 -2.80
CA ARG A 69 15.85 -10.18 -2.99
C ARG A 69 15.42 -8.74 -3.24
N ILE A 70 15.97 -7.81 -2.47
CA ILE A 70 15.61 -6.39 -2.57
C ILE A 70 16.14 -5.80 -3.87
N LYS A 71 15.25 -5.20 -4.66
CA LYS A 71 15.57 -4.44 -5.87
C LYS A 71 15.84 -2.97 -5.55
N SER A 72 14.98 -2.36 -4.73
CA SER A 72 15.14 -0.96 -4.31
C SER A 72 14.50 -0.71 -2.95
N ILE A 73 15.02 0.30 -2.27
CA ILE A 73 14.45 0.83 -1.02
C ILE A 73 14.31 2.34 -1.22
N GLU A 74 13.09 2.83 -1.12
CA GLU A 74 12.78 4.25 -1.10
C GLU A 74 12.36 4.62 0.33
N ARG A 75 12.82 5.75 0.84
CA ARG A 75 12.47 6.23 2.19
C ARG A 75 11.85 7.62 2.08
N PHE A 76 10.72 7.80 2.75
CA PHE A 76 9.97 9.06 2.73
C PHE A 76 10.00 9.71 4.09
N LYS A 77 10.15 11.04 4.10
CA LYS A 77 10.28 11.86 5.30
C LYS A 77 8.92 12.44 5.68
N SER A 78 8.61 12.50 6.98
CA SER A 78 7.50 13.32 7.45
C SER A 78 7.85 14.81 7.30
N PRO A 79 6.96 15.66 6.75
CA PRO A 79 7.26 17.08 6.52
C PRO A 79 7.31 17.97 7.79
N THR A 80 7.12 17.43 9.01
CA THR A 80 7.08 18.24 10.23
C THR A 80 8.46 18.63 10.78
N ARG A 81 8.84 19.89 10.49
CA ARG A 81 9.60 20.87 11.30
C ARG A 81 10.51 20.35 12.44
N SER A 82 11.66 19.82 12.06
CA SER A 82 12.96 20.35 12.48
C SER A 82 14.01 19.82 11.52
N MET A 83 15.03 20.62 11.18
CA MET A 83 16.11 20.19 10.28
C MET A 83 17.01 19.08 10.88
N ASP A 84 16.67 18.58 12.08
CA ASP A 84 17.57 17.76 12.91
C ASP A 84 17.00 16.40 13.35
N ASN A 85 15.80 16.00 12.90
CA ASN A 85 15.32 14.65 13.17
C ASN A 85 14.83 13.92 11.90
N ASP A 86 15.82 13.56 11.08
CA ASP A 86 15.73 12.87 9.79
C ASP A 86 15.35 11.36 9.92
N MET A 87 14.79 10.96 11.07
CA MET A 87 14.61 9.57 11.48
C MET A 87 13.18 9.01 11.21
N HIS A 88 12.13 9.83 11.11
CA HIS A 88 10.75 9.34 11.08
C HIS A 88 10.10 9.38 9.68
N GLY A 89 9.39 8.32 9.28
CA GLY A 89 8.87 8.15 7.92
C GLY A 89 8.45 6.72 7.57
N LEU A 90 8.37 6.42 6.27
CA LEU A 90 8.06 5.08 5.73
C LEU A 90 9.19 4.58 4.82
N TYR A 91 9.40 3.27 4.79
CA TYR A 91 10.17 2.58 3.76
C TYR A 91 9.22 1.94 2.75
N VAL A 92 9.51 2.11 1.46
CA VAL A 92 8.96 1.30 0.37
C VAL A 92 10.06 0.40 -0.13
N VAL A 93 9.89 -0.91 0.08
CA VAL A 93 10.83 -1.95 -0.35
C VAL A 93 10.22 -2.66 -1.54
N ASN A 94 10.90 -2.64 -2.69
CA ASN A 94 10.51 -3.42 -3.86
C ASN A 94 11.45 -4.61 -4.03
N TYR A 95 10.91 -5.78 -4.36
CA TYR A 95 11.68 -6.99 -4.56
C TYR A 95 12.01 -7.23 -6.05
N GLU A 96 13.06 -8.01 -6.33
CA GLU A 96 13.46 -8.40 -7.68
C GLU A 96 12.40 -9.31 -8.32
N ASN A 97 12.44 -9.45 -9.66
CA ASN A 97 11.64 -10.42 -10.42
C ASN A 97 10.12 -10.30 -10.26
N ASP A 98 9.60 -9.08 -10.08
CA ASP A 98 8.17 -8.85 -9.83
C ASP A 98 7.68 -9.51 -8.53
N GLY A 99 8.59 -9.78 -7.58
CA GLY A 99 8.29 -10.41 -6.29
C GLY A 99 7.56 -9.51 -5.28
N GLY A 100 6.92 -8.45 -5.76
CA GLY A 100 6.09 -7.55 -4.96
C GLY A 100 6.86 -6.50 -4.17
N PHE A 101 6.22 -6.02 -3.11
CA PHE A 101 6.69 -4.89 -2.31
C PHE A 101 6.23 -4.97 -0.86
N ALA A 102 6.87 -4.15 -0.01
CA ALA A 102 6.43 -3.89 1.35
C ALA A 102 6.48 -2.39 1.66
N LEU A 103 5.45 -1.89 2.34
CA LEU A 103 5.40 -0.55 2.91
C LEU A 103 5.50 -0.65 4.43
N LEU A 104 6.55 -0.07 4.99
CA LEU A 104 7.00 -0.34 6.36
C LEU A 104 7.23 0.96 7.12
N SER A 105 7.02 0.95 8.42
CA SER A 105 7.31 2.11 9.27
C SER A 105 8.80 2.25 9.57
N ALA A 106 9.28 3.49 9.61
CA ALA A 106 10.56 3.86 10.21
C ALA A 106 10.42 4.32 11.68
N ASP A 107 9.22 4.17 12.27
CA ASP A 107 8.86 4.66 13.61
C ASP A 107 8.07 3.61 14.41
N ARG A 108 8.54 3.30 15.63
CA ARG A 108 7.96 2.31 16.56
C ARG A 108 6.61 2.69 17.14
N ARG A 109 6.24 3.96 17.06
CA ARG A 109 4.96 4.46 17.56
C ARG A 109 3.83 4.17 16.58
N LEU A 110 4.15 3.63 15.41
CA LEU A 110 3.24 3.35 14.30
C LEU A 110 3.13 1.84 14.06
N TYR A 111 2.16 1.47 13.22
CA TYR A 111 2.04 0.11 12.73
C TYR A 111 3.33 -0.29 11.97
N PRO A 112 3.91 -1.46 12.25
CA PRO A 112 5.19 -1.85 11.67
C PRO A 112 5.09 -2.09 10.15
N VAL A 113 3.93 -2.57 9.69
CA VAL A 113 3.65 -2.92 8.29
C VAL A 113 2.32 -2.28 7.88
N TYR A 114 2.34 -1.58 6.75
CA TYR A 114 1.16 -0.94 6.17
C TYR A 114 0.64 -1.69 4.95
N ALA A 115 1.54 -2.15 4.08
CA ALA A 115 1.16 -2.91 2.90
C ALA A 115 2.18 -3.97 2.54
N LEU A 116 1.71 -5.06 1.93
CA LEU A 116 2.50 -6.18 1.44
C LEU A 116 1.93 -6.67 0.12
N SER A 117 2.79 -7.03 -0.82
CA SER A 117 2.40 -7.74 -2.03
C SER A 117 3.43 -8.80 -2.39
N GLU A 118 2.96 -9.90 -2.98
CA GLU A 118 3.78 -10.95 -3.60
C GLU A 118 4.08 -10.68 -5.07
N GLU A 119 3.37 -9.73 -5.68
CA GLU A 119 3.48 -9.39 -7.10
C GLU A 119 3.55 -7.87 -7.31
N GLY A 120 4.18 -7.45 -8.40
CA GLY A 120 4.24 -6.03 -8.75
C GLY A 120 5.33 -5.25 -8.02
N SER A 121 5.10 -3.95 -7.93
CA SER A 121 5.98 -2.97 -7.29
C SER A 121 5.18 -1.73 -6.90
N LEU A 122 5.63 -1.07 -5.84
CA LEU A 122 5.06 0.18 -5.38
C LEU A 122 6.04 1.33 -5.61
N HIS A 123 5.61 2.35 -6.34
CA HIS A 123 6.32 3.63 -6.41
C HIS A 123 5.38 4.76 -6.01
N LEU A 124 5.88 5.72 -5.22
CA LEU A 124 5.03 6.86 -4.84
C LEU A 124 4.62 7.72 -6.02
N SER A 125 5.42 7.79 -7.09
CA SER A 125 5.02 8.48 -8.31
C SER A 125 3.70 7.93 -8.88
N ASP A 126 3.37 6.67 -8.60
CA ASP A 126 2.10 6.09 -9.03
C ASP A 126 0.90 6.74 -8.33
N THR A 127 1.09 7.37 -7.15
CA THR A 127 0.05 8.15 -6.46
C THR A 127 -0.41 9.39 -7.24
N LEU A 128 0.36 9.85 -8.23
CA LEU A 128 -0.05 10.96 -9.08
C LEU A 128 -1.25 10.58 -9.96
N ASP A 129 -1.32 9.31 -10.37
CA ASP A 129 -2.34 8.85 -11.30
C ASP A 129 -3.27 7.77 -10.70
N ASN A 130 -2.75 6.90 -9.81
CA ASN A 130 -3.53 5.92 -9.06
C ASN A 130 -4.19 6.60 -7.86
N LYS A 131 -5.39 7.15 -8.07
CA LYS A 131 -6.16 7.83 -7.02
C LYS A 131 -6.39 6.97 -5.77
N GLY A 132 -6.63 5.66 -5.92
CA GLY A 132 -6.84 4.75 -4.80
C GLY A 132 -5.60 4.64 -3.91
N LEU A 133 -4.46 4.42 -4.54
CA LEU A 133 -3.17 4.37 -3.86
C LEU A 133 -2.77 5.74 -3.29
N SER A 134 -3.02 6.82 -4.04
CA SER A 134 -2.82 8.19 -3.59
C SER A 134 -3.55 8.44 -2.29
N TRP A 135 -4.83 8.07 -2.22
CA TRP A 135 -5.61 8.25 -1.00
C TRP A 135 -5.15 7.39 0.15
N TYR A 136 -4.77 6.13 -0.11
CA TYR A 136 -4.20 5.29 0.93
C TYR A 136 -2.92 5.88 1.53
N LEU A 137 -2.01 6.36 0.68
CA LEU A 137 -0.69 6.82 1.09
C LEU A 137 -0.66 8.27 1.59
N ASN A 138 -1.57 9.12 1.14
CA ASN A 138 -1.57 10.52 1.55
C ASN A 138 -1.70 10.69 3.05
N ASP A 139 -2.46 9.85 3.75
CA ASP A 139 -2.55 9.95 5.21
C ASP A 139 -1.21 9.65 5.91
N TYR A 140 -0.47 8.63 5.46
CA TYR A 140 0.79 8.24 6.08
C TYR A 140 1.99 9.10 5.67
N ILE A 141 1.89 9.83 4.55
CA ILE A 141 2.98 10.63 3.98
C ILE A 141 2.81 12.14 4.25
N THR A 142 1.57 12.64 4.34
CA THR A 142 1.30 14.09 4.49
C THR A 142 0.94 14.50 5.91
N SER A 143 0.36 13.60 6.71
CA SER A 143 0.03 13.87 8.09
C SER A 143 1.27 13.62 8.97
N GLY A 144 2.10 14.65 9.15
CA GLY A 144 2.85 14.77 10.40
C GLY A 144 1.94 14.81 11.66
N GLY A 145 0.62 14.70 11.50
CA GLY A 145 -0.35 14.30 12.51
C GLY A 145 -0.37 12.78 12.71
N PHE A 146 0.73 12.22 13.21
CA PHE A 146 0.65 10.99 13.96
C PHE A 146 -0.13 11.34 15.24
N THR A 147 -1.33 10.80 15.46
CA THR A 147 -1.75 10.64 16.85
C THR A 147 -0.81 9.58 17.41
N PRO A 148 0.13 9.93 18.31
CA PRO A 148 0.82 8.90 19.04
C PRO A 148 -0.29 8.06 19.67
N VAL A 149 -0.21 6.73 19.56
CA VAL A 149 -0.71 5.94 20.69
C VAL A 149 0.11 6.50 21.85
N ASN A 150 -0.48 7.33 22.72
CA ASN A 150 0.26 7.93 23.84
C ASN A 150 0.94 6.76 24.55
N PRO A 151 2.28 6.63 24.49
CA PRO A 151 2.93 5.67 25.34
C PRO A 151 2.75 6.25 26.74
N PRO A 152 2.10 5.56 27.70
CA PRO A 152 2.44 5.85 29.09
C PRO A 152 3.96 5.74 29.18
N THR A 153 4.58 6.68 29.89
CA THR A 153 6.01 6.73 30.16
C THR A 153 6.60 5.33 30.33
N ILE A 154 7.33 4.87 29.31
CA ILE A 154 7.99 3.57 29.33
C ILE A 154 9.20 3.72 30.25
N ASP A 155 9.09 3.16 31.46
CA ASP A 155 10.26 2.89 32.28
C ASP A 155 11.15 1.93 31.49
N SER A 156 12.30 2.41 31.04
CA SER A 156 13.17 1.78 30.05
C SER A 156 13.96 0.58 30.59
N LEU A 157 13.40 -0.16 31.54
CA LEU A 157 14.08 -1.22 32.27
C LEU A 157 13.24 -2.49 32.43
N THR A 158 12.55 -2.99 31.40
CA THR A 158 12.23 -4.43 31.35
C THR A 158 12.08 -4.96 29.92
N HIS A 159 12.96 -5.92 29.60
CA HIS A 159 12.83 -7.04 28.66
C HIS A 159 12.04 -6.84 27.35
N THR A 160 12.73 -7.09 26.24
CA THR A 160 12.16 -7.60 24.98
C THR A 160 11.37 -8.89 25.25
N ILE A 161 10.11 -8.73 25.66
CA ILE A 161 9.13 -9.82 25.62
C ILE A 161 8.72 -9.93 24.16
N GLN A 162 9.19 -10.97 23.47
CA GLN A 162 8.50 -11.45 22.27
C GLN A 162 7.03 -11.62 22.66
N PRO A 163 6.07 -11.03 21.91
CA PRO A 163 4.68 -11.05 22.33
C PRO A 163 4.26 -12.50 22.58
N ILE A 164 3.78 -12.79 23.79
CA ILE A 164 3.42 -14.16 24.21
C ILE A 164 2.20 -14.63 23.40
N TYR A 165 1.45 -13.69 22.83
CA TYR A 165 0.36 -13.90 21.90
C TYR A 165 0.62 -13.18 20.58
N ASP A 166 0.68 -13.94 19.48
CA ASP A 166 0.81 -13.46 18.10
C ASP A 166 0.07 -14.45 17.18
N GLU A 167 -1.09 -14.03 16.67
CA GLU A 167 -1.98 -14.89 15.89
C GLU A 167 -2.46 -14.19 14.62
N THR A 168 -2.41 -14.93 13.51
CA THR A 168 -2.97 -14.50 12.23
C THR A 168 -4.16 -15.37 11.86
N THR A 169 -5.31 -14.73 11.67
CA THR A 169 -6.51 -15.36 11.11
C THR A 169 -6.66 -14.95 9.66
N VAL A 170 -6.45 -15.89 8.74
CA VAL A 170 -6.75 -15.68 7.31
C VAL A 170 -8.25 -15.86 7.09
N HIS A 171 -8.95 -14.80 6.70
CA HIS A 171 -10.38 -14.85 6.36
C HIS A 171 -10.60 -15.34 4.94
N SER A 172 -9.73 -14.91 4.02
CA SER A 172 -9.67 -15.37 2.63
C SER A 172 -8.31 -15.05 2.03
N THR A 173 -7.72 -16.00 1.32
CA THR A 173 -6.69 -15.69 0.31
C THR A 173 -7.33 -14.95 -0.87
N PRO A 174 -6.55 -14.31 -1.77
CA PRO A 174 -7.13 -13.59 -2.90
C PRO A 174 -7.99 -14.53 -3.76
N LEU A 175 -9.26 -14.15 -3.96
CA LEU A 175 -10.26 -14.96 -4.67
C LEU A 175 -10.12 -14.84 -6.20
N LEU A 176 -9.67 -13.70 -6.71
CA LEU A 176 -9.52 -13.48 -8.14
C LEU A 176 -8.20 -14.08 -8.62
N ASN A 177 -8.26 -14.75 -9.77
CA ASN A 177 -7.06 -15.24 -10.44
C ASN A 177 -6.18 -14.08 -10.93
N GLU A 178 -4.89 -14.39 -11.14
CA GLU A 178 -3.88 -13.42 -11.59
C GLU A 178 -4.34 -12.57 -12.78
N PHE A 179 -5.02 -13.18 -13.76
CA PHE A 179 -5.50 -12.47 -14.94
C PHE A 179 -6.52 -11.38 -14.59
N LEU A 180 -7.56 -11.70 -13.81
CA LEU A 180 -8.60 -10.73 -13.45
C LEU A 180 -8.07 -9.61 -12.53
N ARG A 181 -7.05 -9.90 -11.72
CA ARG A 181 -6.40 -8.90 -10.86
C ARG A 181 -5.67 -7.81 -11.64
N LYS A 182 -5.32 -8.06 -12.90
CA LYS A 182 -4.52 -7.16 -13.75
C LYS A 182 -5.35 -6.23 -14.65
N PHE A 183 -6.67 -6.22 -14.53
CA PHE A 183 -7.48 -5.26 -15.28
C PHE A 183 -7.18 -3.81 -14.89
N HIS A 184 -7.20 -2.91 -15.88
CA HIS A 184 -6.93 -1.49 -15.70
C HIS A 184 -7.76 -0.63 -16.66
N GLN A 185 -7.75 0.69 -16.47
CA GLN A 185 -8.70 1.60 -17.13
C GLN A 185 -8.38 1.98 -18.58
N PHE A 186 -7.29 1.47 -19.16
CA PHE A 186 -6.76 1.92 -20.45
C PHE A 186 -6.73 0.78 -21.46
N TYR A 187 -6.11 1.01 -22.63
CA TYR A 187 -6.01 0.03 -23.70
C TYR A 187 -5.44 -1.31 -23.18
N PRO A 188 -6.06 -2.46 -23.54
CA PRO A 188 -7.11 -2.65 -24.54
C PRO A 188 -8.54 -2.41 -24.03
N TYR A 189 -8.74 -2.25 -22.73
CA TYR A 189 -10.06 -2.30 -22.09
C TYR A 189 -10.97 -1.12 -22.43
N ASN A 190 -10.42 0.00 -22.92
CA ASN A 190 -11.18 1.18 -23.34
C ASN A 190 -11.44 1.29 -24.85
N GLN A 191 -11.09 0.29 -25.68
CA GLN A 191 -11.13 0.43 -27.15
C GLN A 191 -12.53 0.67 -27.77
N TYR A 192 -13.61 0.47 -27.01
CA TYR A 192 -14.98 0.76 -27.46
C TYR A 192 -15.59 2.01 -26.83
N LEU A 193 -14.78 2.80 -26.13
CA LEU A 193 -15.21 4.08 -25.57
C LEU A 193 -15.08 5.19 -26.62
N PRO A 194 -15.72 6.35 -26.42
CA PRO A 194 -15.51 7.48 -27.31
C PRO A 194 -14.06 7.99 -27.26
N ILE A 195 -13.62 8.57 -28.37
CA ILE A 195 -12.39 9.36 -28.43
C ILE A 195 -12.77 10.83 -28.12
N PRO A 196 -12.08 11.52 -27.20
CA PRO A 196 -12.31 12.95 -26.95
C PRO A 196 -12.10 13.75 -28.23
N HIS A 197 -12.91 14.78 -28.45
CA HIS A 197 -12.65 15.72 -29.53
C HIS A 197 -11.27 16.37 -29.30
N GLN A 198 -10.39 16.30 -30.31
CA GLN A 198 -9.00 16.83 -30.31
C GLN A 198 -7.90 15.91 -29.72
N LYS A 199 -8.16 14.62 -29.47
CA LYS A 199 -7.12 13.65 -29.05
C LYS A 199 -7.17 12.34 -29.84
N ASP A 200 -6.05 11.62 -29.91
CA ASP A 200 -5.93 10.30 -30.57
C ASP A 200 -6.03 9.11 -29.59
N LYS A 201 -6.64 9.30 -28.41
CA LYS A 201 -6.74 8.26 -27.37
C LYS A 201 -8.16 8.17 -26.81
N TYR A 202 -8.66 6.95 -26.63
CA TYR A 202 -9.93 6.67 -25.97
C TYR A 202 -9.96 7.20 -24.52
N TYR A 203 -11.15 7.58 -24.04
CA TYR A 203 -11.36 7.87 -22.61
C TYR A 203 -10.94 6.68 -21.72
N ALA A 204 -10.65 6.94 -20.45
CA ALA A 204 -10.49 5.88 -19.47
C ALA A 204 -11.82 5.15 -19.22
N VAL A 205 -11.77 3.86 -18.90
CA VAL A 205 -12.96 3.07 -18.53
C VAL A 205 -13.65 3.63 -17.28
N GLY A 206 -12.87 4.14 -16.33
CA GLY A 206 -13.34 4.49 -14.99
C GLY A 206 -13.17 3.34 -14.01
N CYS A 207 -12.92 3.66 -12.74
CA CYS A 207 -12.71 2.69 -11.68
C CYS A 207 -13.97 1.84 -11.39
N MET A 208 -15.17 2.45 -11.38
CA MET A 208 -16.40 1.72 -11.11
C MET A 208 -16.74 0.69 -12.21
N PRO A 209 -16.67 1.00 -13.52
CA PRO A 209 -16.90 -0.02 -14.55
C PRO A 209 -15.83 -1.11 -14.56
N ILE A 210 -14.56 -0.79 -14.25
CA ILE A 210 -13.51 -1.81 -14.04
C ILE A 210 -13.90 -2.74 -12.88
N ALA A 211 -14.26 -2.20 -11.72
CA ALA A 211 -14.65 -3.02 -10.56
C ALA A 211 -15.86 -3.91 -10.90
N VAL A 212 -16.93 -3.35 -11.48
CA VAL A 212 -18.11 -4.14 -11.87
C VAL A 212 -17.76 -5.21 -12.91
N GLY A 213 -17.10 -4.84 -14.00
CA GLY A 213 -16.79 -5.78 -15.09
C GLY A 213 -15.87 -6.91 -14.62
N THR A 214 -14.96 -6.62 -13.69
CA THR A 214 -14.11 -7.64 -13.07
C THR A 214 -14.93 -8.61 -12.21
N ILE A 215 -15.87 -8.13 -11.41
CA ILE A 215 -16.80 -9.00 -10.65
C ILE A 215 -17.68 -9.84 -11.58
N VAL A 216 -18.19 -9.26 -12.67
CA VAL A 216 -18.96 -9.99 -13.69
C VAL A 216 -18.10 -11.08 -14.33
N GLY A 217 -16.82 -10.78 -14.61
CA GLY A 217 -15.84 -11.74 -15.13
C GLY A 217 -15.50 -12.84 -14.13
N TYR A 218 -15.41 -12.54 -12.84
CA TYR A 218 -15.20 -13.53 -11.77
C TYR A 218 -16.34 -14.55 -11.69
N TYR A 219 -17.58 -14.06 -11.73
CA TYR A 219 -18.76 -14.93 -11.69
C TYR A 219 -19.11 -15.55 -13.03
N GLU A 220 -18.56 -15.05 -14.13
CA GLU A 220 -18.87 -15.48 -15.50
C GLU A 220 -20.38 -15.44 -15.76
N TRP A 221 -20.98 -14.29 -15.45
CA TRP A 221 -22.43 -14.11 -15.54
C TRP A 221 -22.82 -12.65 -15.75
N PRO A 222 -23.77 -12.35 -16.66
CA PRO A 222 -24.56 -13.27 -17.50
C PRO A 222 -23.91 -13.56 -18.87
N ASN A 223 -24.38 -14.59 -19.57
CA ASN A 223 -23.88 -14.95 -20.91
C ASN A 223 -24.30 -13.97 -22.02
N ASN A 224 -25.22 -13.05 -21.76
CA ASN A 224 -25.63 -12.00 -22.69
C ASN A 224 -25.88 -10.68 -21.94
N ILE A 225 -25.29 -9.60 -22.43
CA ILE A 225 -25.45 -8.24 -21.89
C ILE A 225 -25.81 -7.35 -23.07
N ASP A 226 -27.02 -6.78 -23.06
CA ASP A 226 -27.53 -5.89 -24.12
C ASP A 226 -27.37 -6.43 -25.55
N GLY A 227 -27.65 -7.72 -25.75
CA GLY A 227 -27.57 -8.38 -27.05
C GLY A 227 -26.16 -8.88 -27.40
N PHE A 228 -25.13 -8.55 -26.62
CA PHE A 228 -23.77 -9.07 -26.80
C PHE A 228 -23.53 -10.33 -25.97
N THR A 229 -23.13 -11.41 -26.64
CA THR A 229 -22.73 -12.67 -25.98
C THR A 229 -21.41 -12.50 -25.23
N MET A 230 -21.31 -13.02 -24.01
CA MET A 230 -20.08 -13.08 -23.22
C MET A 230 -19.54 -14.52 -23.26
N PRO A 231 -18.62 -14.85 -24.21
CA PRO A 231 -18.02 -16.17 -24.29
C PRO A 231 -16.93 -16.33 -23.22
N TRP A 232 -17.35 -16.57 -21.97
CA TRP A 232 -16.46 -16.53 -20.80
C TRP A 232 -15.21 -17.41 -20.93
N GLU A 233 -15.34 -18.59 -21.53
CA GLU A 233 -14.22 -19.50 -21.76
C GLU A 233 -13.12 -18.89 -22.65
N SER A 234 -13.50 -18.26 -23.77
CA SER A 234 -12.53 -17.60 -24.66
C SER A 234 -12.03 -16.27 -24.09
N MET A 235 -12.85 -15.61 -23.27
CA MET A 235 -12.47 -14.38 -22.58
C MET A 235 -11.40 -14.64 -21.52
N ARG A 236 -11.56 -15.69 -20.70
CA ARG A 236 -10.65 -16.02 -19.58
C ARG A 236 -9.25 -16.43 -20.05
N THR A 237 -9.15 -16.98 -21.25
CA THR A 237 -7.89 -17.47 -21.84
C THR A 237 -7.18 -16.42 -22.69
N ASN A 238 -7.80 -15.26 -22.91
CA ASN A 238 -7.23 -14.20 -23.74
C ASN A 238 -7.46 -12.81 -23.11
N PRO A 239 -6.42 -12.19 -22.51
CA PRO A 239 -6.52 -10.85 -21.92
C PRO A 239 -6.88 -9.74 -22.92
N TYR A 240 -6.66 -9.98 -24.21
CA TYR A 240 -6.95 -9.05 -25.31
C TYR A 240 -8.27 -9.37 -26.01
N HIS A 241 -9.06 -10.31 -25.49
CA HIS A 241 -10.36 -10.64 -26.06
C HIS A 241 -11.25 -9.38 -26.06
N SER A 242 -11.71 -8.96 -27.24
CA SER A 242 -12.41 -7.66 -27.39
C SER A 242 -13.68 -7.56 -26.55
N GLN A 243 -14.28 -8.69 -26.17
CA GLN A 243 -15.43 -8.73 -25.25
C GLN A 243 -15.11 -8.23 -23.84
N TRP A 244 -13.86 -8.20 -23.37
CA TRP A 244 -13.52 -7.51 -22.12
C TRP A 244 -13.79 -6.03 -22.23
N SER A 245 -13.29 -5.39 -23.29
CA SER A 245 -13.54 -3.98 -23.55
C SER A 245 -15.02 -3.70 -23.81
N ARG A 246 -15.73 -4.65 -24.45
CA ARG A 246 -17.19 -4.55 -24.66
C ARG A 246 -17.93 -4.58 -23.33
N LEU A 247 -17.59 -5.52 -22.45
CA LEU A 247 -18.16 -5.65 -21.11
C LEU A 247 -17.98 -4.34 -20.33
N PHE A 248 -16.76 -3.83 -20.28
CA PHE A 248 -16.45 -2.58 -19.57
C PHE A 248 -17.22 -1.37 -20.12
N ALA A 249 -17.31 -1.25 -21.45
CA ALA A 249 -18.10 -0.20 -22.08
C ALA A 249 -19.61 -0.33 -21.77
N LEU A 250 -20.15 -1.55 -21.80
CA LEU A 250 -21.56 -1.82 -21.49
C LEU A 250 -21.88 -1.46 -20.04
N VAL A 251 -21.12 -1.97 -19.07
CA VAL A 251 -21.40 -1.70 -17.64
C VAL A 251 -21.15 -0.24 -17.25
N GLY A 252 -20.36 0.50 -18.02
CA GLY A 252 -20.22 1.96 -17.90
C GLY A 252 -21.43 2.75 -18.45
N GLY A 253 -22.23 2.16 -19.34
CA GLY A 253 -23.38 2.80 -19.98
C GLY A 253 -24.51 3.18 -19.03
N SER A 254 -25.41 4.07 -19.48
CA SER A 254 -26.49 4.67 -18.68
C SER A 254 -27.48 3.67 -18.08
N LYS A 255 -27.66 2.49 -18.72
CA LYS A 255 -28.45 1.38 -18.18
C LYS A 255 -27.85 0.76 -16.91
N TYR A 256 -26.54 0.90 -16.72
CA TYR A 256 -25.77 0.29 -15.65
C TYR A 256 -25.17 1.38 -14.75
N ILE A 257 -23.84 1.49 -14.64
CA ILE A 257 -23.22 2.48 -13.76
C ILE A 257 -23.49 3.89 -14.26
N GLY A 258 -23.59 4.10 -15.58
CA GLY A 258 -23.87 5.41 -16.16
C GLY A 258 -22.80 6.43 -15.80
N VAL A 259 -21.54 6.10 -16.06
CA VAL A 259 -20.42 7.01 -15.84
C VAL A 259 -20.44 8.17 -16.85
N THR A 260 -19.85 9.30 -16.47
CA THR A 260 -19.59 10.41 -17.39
C THR A 260 -18.15 10.33 -17.85
N TYR A 261 -17.89 10.15 -19.14
CA TYR A 261 -16.52 10.14 -19.66
C TYR A 261 -15.97 11.56 -19.77
N GLY A 262 -14.83 11.80 -19.15
CA GLY A 262 -14.09 13.05 -19.20
C GLY A 262 -12.60 12.83 -19.42
N GLU A 263 -11.90 13.90 -19.80
CA GLU A 263 -10.48 13.80 -20.20
C GLU A 263 -9.54 13.42 -19.05
N THR A 264 -9.88 13.81 -17.82
CA THR A 264 -9.06 13.62 -16.61
C THR A 264 -9.69 12.64 -15.63
N SER A 265 -10.99 12.37 -15.73
CA SER A 265 -11.69 11.44 -14.85
C SER A 265 -12.95 10.88 -15.50
N THR A 266 -13.42 9.74 -14.97
CA THR A 266 -14.67 9.10 -15.39
C THR A 266 -15.52 8.82 -14.15
N PRO A 267 -16.21 9.86 -13.62
CA PRO A 267 -16.98 9.75 -12.39
C PRO A 267 -18.24 8.90 -12.57
N GLY A 268 -18.68 8.28 -11.47
CA GLY A 268 -19.96 7.58 -11.36
C GLY A 268 -20.54 7.72 -9.95
N VAL A 269 -21.77 7.24 -9.76
CA VAL A 269 -22.55 7.40 -8.53
C VAL A 269 -22.69 6.06 -7.81
N PHE A 270 -22.30 5.99 -6.55
CA PHE A 270 -22.23 4.75 -5.76
C PHE A 270 -23.55 3.99 -5.69
N GLU A 271 -24.66 4.71 -5.54
CA GLU A 271 -25.99 4.14 -5.40
C GLU A 271 -26.40 3.33 -6.66
N PHE A 272 -25.75 3.59 -7.81
CA PHE A 272 -26.01 2.89 -9.06
C PHE A 272 -25.41 1.48 -9.14
N TYR A 273 -24.64 1.03 -8.15
CA TYR A 273 -24.26 -0.39 -8.07
C TYR A 273 -25.49 -1.31 -7.94
N THR A 274 -26.50 -0.92 -7.16
CA THR A 274 -27.71 -1.74 -6.97
C THR A 274 -28.45 -1.97 -8.29
N ARG A 275 -28.78 -0.89 -9.02
CA ARG A 275 -29.43 -1.00 -10.33
C ARG A 275 -28.56 -1.75 -11.34
N THR A 276 -27.24 -1.58 -11.28
CA THR A 276 -26.30 -2.23 -12.21
C THR A 276 -26.34 -3.75 -12.04
N PHE A 277 -26.14 -4.24 -10.82
CA PHE A 277 -26.16 -5.67 -10.54
C PHE A 277 -27.55 -6.27 -10.78
N THR A 278 -28.63 -5.57 -10.43
CA THR A 278 -30.01 -5.99 -10.78
C THR A 278 -30.19 -6.14 -12.30
N ASN A 279 -29.73 -5.16 -13.08
CA ASN A 279 -29.83 -5.21 -14.54
C ASN A 279 -28.94 -6.30 -15.17
N LEU A 280 -27.84 -6.67 -14.50
CA LEU A 280 -26.97 -7.80 -14.84
C LEU A 280 -27.50 -9.15 -14.33
N LYS A 281 -28.73 -9.20 -13.80
CA LYS A 281 -29.37 -10.42 -13.29
C LYS A 281 -28.64 -11.01 -12.06
N TYR A 282 -28.20 -10.14 -11.16
CA TYR A 282 -27.77 -10.50 -9.82
C TYR A 282 -28.87 -10.16 -8.80
N ASN A 283 -28.96 -10.97 -7.75
CA ASN A 283 -29.86 -10.74 -6.62
C ASN A 283 -29.06 -10.36 -5.36
N GLY A 284 -29.71 -9.72 -4.39
CA GLY A 284 -29.15 -9.54 -3.05
C GLY A 284 -28.12 -8.42 -2.86
N THR A 285 -27.88 -7.60 -3.89
CA THR A 285 -26.93 -6.48 -3.81
C THR A 285 -27.31 -5.50 -2.70
N LYS A 286 -26.37 -5.23 -1.80
CA LYS A 286 -26.48 -4.31 -0.69
C LYS A 286 -25.37 -3.27 -0.76
N LEU A 287 -25.70 -2.09 -0.25
CA LEU A 287 -24.77 -0.98 -0.07
C LEU A 287 -24.74 -0.63 1.41
N GLY A 288 -23.54 -0.41 1.95
CA GLY A 288 -23.39 -0.04 3.37
C GLY A 288 -22.03 0.55 3.65
N SER A 289 -21.85 1.08 4.85
CA SER A 289 -20.53 1.47 5.36
C SER A 289 -19.66 0.24 5.63
N LEU A 290 -18.34 0.45 5.78
CA LEU A 290 -17.41 -0.60 6.17
C LEU A 290 -17.88 -1.34 7.44
N ASN A 291 -18.05 -2.65 7.34
CA ASN A 291 -18.39 -3.54 8.44
C ASN A 291 -17.54 -4.82 8.34
N TYR A 292 -16.56 -4.96 9.22
CA TYR A 292 -15.60 -6.07 9.21
C TYR A 292 -16.27 -7.45 9.25
N THR A 293 -17.29 -7.64 10.09
CA THR A 293 -18.02 -8.91 10.18
C THR A 293 -18.66 -9.30 8.84
N THR A 294 -19.31 -8.34 8.17
CA THR A 294 -19.93 -8.56 6.87
C THR A 294 -18.89 -8.80 5.79
N LEU A 295 -17.82 -8.00 5.78
CA LEU A 295 -16.71 -8.13 4.83
C LEU A 295 -16.08 -9.52 4.91
N PHE A 296 -15.63 -9.93 6.09
CA PHE A 296 -14.96 -11.21 6.29
C PHE A 296 -15.91 -12.39 6.01
N SER A 297 -17.20 -12.25 6.29
CA SER A 297 -18.21 -13.24 5.92
C SER A 297 -18.36 -13.36 4.39
N GLU A 298 -18.47 -12.26 3.64
CA GLU A 298 -18.55 -12.31 2.17
C GLU A 298 -17.30 -12.97 1.59
N LEU A 299 -16.11 -12.53 1.99
CA LEU A 299 -14.84 -13.07 1.50
C LEU A 299 -14.67 -14.55 1.81
N LYS A 300 -14.94 -14.97 3.05
CA LYS A 300 -14.86 -16.39 3.45
C LYS A 300 -15.79 -17.29 2.65
N ASN A 301 -16.91 -16.75 2.16
CA ASN A 301 -17.87 -17.47 1.32
C ASN A 301 -17.56 -17.35 -0.19
N GLY A 302 -16.38 -16.85 -0.57
CA GLY A 302 -15.97 -16.73 -1.96
C GLY A 302 -16.64 -15.59 -2.71
N HIS A 303 -17.01 -14.52 -1.99
CA HIS A 303 -17.65 -13.33 -2.55
C HIS A 303 -16.74 -12.12 -2.39
N PRO A 304 -16.03 -11.71 -3.45
CA PRO A 304 -15.30 -10.45 -3.46
C PRO A 304 -16.26 -9.29 -3.21
N VAL A 305 -15.74 -8.20 -2.66
CA VAL A 305 -16.50 -6.99 -2.29
C VAL A 305 -15.96 -5.81 -3.09
N ILE A 306 -16.83 -4.92 -3.55
CA ILE A 306 -16.37 -3.64 -4.12
C ILE A 306 -16.31 -2.62 -3.00
N PHE A 307 -15.12 -2.07 -2.78
CA PHE A 307 -14.95 -0.88 -1.95
C PHE A 307 -15.08 0.35 -2.84
N ASP A 308 -15.75 1.36 -2.31
CA ASP A 308 -15.94 2.64 -2.97
C ASP A 308 -15.81 3.71 -1.89
N GLY A 309 -14.73 4.46 -1.96
CA GLY A 309 -14.56 5.59 -1.08
C GLY A 309 -14.85 6.88 -1.84
N ARG A 310 -15.41 7.86 -1.12
CA ARG A 310 -15.74 9.18 -1.67
C ARG A 310 -15.19 10.29 -0.81
N VAL A 311 -14.98 11.40 -1.50
CA VAL A 311 -14.66 12.68 -0.90
C VAL A 311 -15.88 13.19 -0.13
N PRO A 312 -15.72 13.68 1.11
CA PRO A 312 -16.80 14.32 1.84
C PRO A 312 -17.44 15.42 1.00
N ASN A 313 -18.76 15.43 0.90
CA ASN A 313 -19.54 16.42 0.15
C ASN A 313 -19.29 16.46 -1.37
N ASN A 314 -18.53 15.52 -1.95
CA ASN A 314 -18.38 15.38 -3.40
C ASN A 314 -18.52 13.92 -3.82
N GLN A 315 -19.74 13.53 -4.20
CA GLN A 315 -20.04 12.16 -4.62
C GLN A 315 -19.41 11.77 -5.96
N HIS A 316 -18.95 12.75 -6.75
CA HIS A 316 -18.35 12.51 -8.07
C HIS A 316 -16.84 12.31 -8.02
N ASP A 317 -16.18 12.71 -6.93
CA ASP A 317 -14.78 12.39 -6.72
C ASP A 317 -14.69 11.18 -5.80
N GLY A 318 -14.11 10.12 -6.34
CA GLY A 318 -14.22 8.77 -5.81
C GLY A 318 -13.26 7.81 -6.47
N HIS A 319 -13.08 6.67 -5.83
CA HIS A 319 -12.35 5.55 -6.39
C HIS A 319 -12.99 4.27 -5.88
N ALA A 320 -13.22 3.38 -6.82
CA ALA A 320 -13.75 2.07 -6.58
C ALA A 320 -12.70 1.02 -6.89
N PHE A 321 -12.56 0.03 -6.02
CA PHE A 321 -11.60 -1.05 -6.13
C PHE A 321 -12.22 -2.31 -5.55
N ILE A 322 -11.61 -3.46 -5.85
CA ILE A 322 -12.10 -4.75 -5.35
C ILE A 322 -11.28 -5.15 -4.14
N VAL A 323 -11.97 -5.68 -3.13
CA VAL A 323 -11.37 -6.44 -2.05
C VAL A 323 -11.73 -7.91 -2.25
N ASP A 324 -10.72 -8.75 -2.38
CA ASP A 324 -10.90 -10.18 -2.69
C ASP A 324 -10.13 -11.12 -1.77
N GLY A 325 -9.50 -10.58 -0.72
CA GLY A 325 -8.81 -11.35 0.30
C GLY A 325 -8.72 -10.53 1.59
N ALA A 326 -8.52 -11.19 2.72
CA ALA A 326 -8.32 -10.50 4.00
C ALA A 326 -7.69 -11.42 5.05
N TYR A 327 -6.95 -10.81 5.98
CA TYR A 327 -6.51 -11.44 7.21
C TYR A 327 -6.57 -10.46 8.38
N THR A 328 -6.66 -11.00 9.60
CA THR A 328 -6.48 -10.26 10.84
C THR A 328 -5.21 -10.71 11.50
N HIS A 329 -4.38 -9.77 11.96
CA HIS A 329 -3.24 -10.04 12.82
C HIS A 329 -3.53 -9.48 14.21
N LYS A 330 -3.40 -10.31 15.24
CA LYS A 330 -3.65 -9.92 16.63
C LYS A 330 -2.42 -10.28 17.46
N TYR A 331 -1.91 -9.30 18.19
CA TYR A 331 -0.70 -9.48 18.99
C TYR A 331 -0.80 -8.76 20.33
N GLU A 332 -0.06 -9.28 21.31
CA GLU A 332 0.15 -8.62 22.59
C GLU A 332 1.05 -7.40 22.41
N THR A 333 0.63 -6.25 22.95
CA THR A 333 1.45 -5.04 22.99
C THR A 333 2.32 -5.03 24.25
N PRO A 334 3.44 -4.30 24.27
CA PRO A 334 4.21 -4.10 25.51
C PRO A 334 3.47 -3.27 26.57
N LEU A 335 2.27 -2.77 26.26
CA LEU A 335 1.48 -1.96 27.18
C LEU A 335 0.69 -2.85 28.13
N VAL A 336 0.73 -2.47 29.40
CA VAL A 336 -0.08 -3.04 30.47
C VAL A 336 -0.96 -1.92 31.03
N THR A 337 -2.23 -2.20 31.26
CA THR A 337 -3.15 -1.25 31.90
C THR A 337 -2.76 -0.98 33.35
N GLU A 338 -3.26 0.11 33.94
CA GLU A 338 -3.01 0.44 35.37
C GLU A 338 -3.41 -0.69 36.34
N ASP A 339 -4.39 -1.52 35.97
CA ASP A 339 -4.84 -2.70 36.73
C ASP A 339 -4.06 -3.99 36.40
N GLY A 340 -2.95 -3.89 35.67
CA GLY A 340 -2.04 -5.01 35.41
C GLY A 340 -2.48 -5.95 34.28
N LYS A 341 -3.40 -5.53 33.40
CA LYS A 341 -3.86 -6.37 32.27
C LYS A 341 -3.06 -6.09 31.01
N THR A 342 -2.70 -7.16 30.31
CA THR A 342 -2.15 -7.11 28.96
C THR A 342 -3.09 -6.37 28.01
N VAL A 343 -2.53 -5.46 27.20
CA VAL A 343 -3.22 -4.81 26.09
C VAL A 343 -2.90 -5.55 24.78
N TYR A 344 -3.92 -5.79 23.97
CA TYR A 344 -3.80 -6.44 22.66
C TYR A 344 -4.06 -5.44 21.54
N ALA A 345 -3.28 -5.51 20.47
CA ALA A 345 -3.55 -4.83 19.21
C ALA A 345 -4.22 -5.80 18.23
N THR A 346 -5.05 -5.27 17.35
CA THR A 346 -5.70 -6.02 16.27
C THR A 346 -5.61 -5.19 15.00
N GLU A 347 -4.96 -5.76 13.99
CA GLU A 347 -4.75 -5.17 12.69
C GLU A 347 -5.56 -5.95 11.65
N HIS A 348 -6.22 -5.23 10.75
CA HIS A 348 -6.99 -5.83 9.66
C HIS A 348 -6.33 -5.48 8.33
N PHE A 349 -6.05 -6.48 7.52
CA PHE A 349 -5.52 -6.30 6.17
C PHE A 349 -6.51 -6.82 5.14
N VAL A 350 -6.68 -6.07 4.05
CA VAL A 350 -7.50 -6.44 2.90
C VAL A 350 -6.68 -6.45 1.63
N HIS A 351 -6.89 -7.45 0.79
CA HIS A 351 -6.24 -7.54 -0.51
C HIS A 351 -6.97 -6.63 -1.50
N CYS A 352 -6.33 -5.53 -1.90
CA CYS A 352 -6.89 -4.48 -2.74
C CYS A 352 -6.47 -4.65 -4.21
N LEU A 353 -7.45 -4.60 -5.10
CA LEU A 353 -7.26 -4.55 -6.55
C LEU A 353 -7.65 -3.16 -7.07
N TRP A 354 -6.66 -2.29 -7.28
CA TRP A 354 -6.88 -0.87 -7.58
C TRP A 354 -7.38 -0.58 -9.00
N GLY A 355 -7.34 -1.56 -9.90
CA GLY A 355 -7.69 -1.36 -11.31
C GLY A 355 -6.72 -0.43 -12.05
N TRP A 356 -5.43 -0.48 -11.70
CA TRP A 356 -4.39 0.43 -12.20
C TRP A 356 -3.13 -0.33 -12.64
N GLN A 357 -2.43 0.18 -13.66
CA GLN A 357 -1.10 -0.30 -14.13
C GLN A 357 -0.91 -1.84 -14.13
N ARG A 358 -1.91 -2.59 -14.61
CA ARG A 358 -1.84 -4.07 -14.65
C ARG A 358 -1.57 -4.71 -13.29
N GLY A 359 -2.10 -4.12 -12.22
CA GLY A 359 -2.03 -4.65 -10.86
C GLY A 359 -0.70 -4.41 -10.15
N SER A 360 0.17 -3.51 -10.63
CA SER A 360 1.50 -3.24 -10.04
C SER A 360 1.45 -2.97 -8.54
N SER A 361 0.45 -2.24 -8.07
CA SER A 361 0.27 -1.92 -6.65
C SER A 361 -0.82 -2.75 -5.98
N ASN A 362 -1.30 -3.84 -6.57
CA ASN A 362 -2.23 -4.72 -5.84
C ASN A 362 -1.50 -5.35 -4.64
N GLY A 363 -2.23 -5.71 -3.60
CA GLY A 363 -1.63 -6.33 -2.42
C GLY A 363 -2.52 -6.24 -1.20
N TYR A 364 -2.02 -6.71 -0.06
CA TYR A 364 -2.64 -6.54 1.25
C TYR A 364 -2.33 -5.17 1.82
N TYR A 365 -3.36 -4.45 2.24
CA TYR A 365 -3.29 -3.11 2.81
C TYR A 365 -3.99 -3.08 4.17
N LEU A 366 -3.33 -2.47 5.16
CA LEU A 366 -3.88 -2.23 6.49
C LEU A 366 -5.12 -1.33 6.41
N ILE A 367 -6.18 -1.67 7.16
CA ILE A 367 -7.42 -0.89 7.28
C ILE A 367 -7.85 -0.70 8.74
N ASP A 368 -8.04 0.55 9.14
CA ASP A 368 -8.41 0.94 10.51
C ASP A 368 -9.58 1.94 10.48
N GLY A 369 -10.81 1.44 10.33
CA GLY A 369 -12.02 2.26 10.17
C GLY A 369 -12.13 3.01 8.83
N SER A 370 -11.00 3.25 8.17
CA SER A 370 -10.83 3.78 6.81
C SER A 370 -9.58 3.17 6.15
N VAL A 371 -9.43 3.37 4.84
CA VAL A 371 -8.22 3.11 4.05
C VAL A 371 -7.54 4.47 4.00
N GLY A 372 -6.56 4.70 4.89
CA GLY A 372 -6.01 6.02 5.21
C GLY A 372 -6.88 6.77 6.25
N GLY A 373 -6.29 7.13 7.38
CA GLY A 373 -6.89 7.72 8.58
C GLY A 373 -7.39 9.17 8.45
N LYS A 374 -7.38 9.91 9.58
CA LYS A 374 -8.08 11.21 9.72
C LYS A 374 -7.22 12.40 9.29
N CYS A 375 -7.75 13.20 8.37
CA CYS A 375 -7.17 14.44 7.85
C CYS A 375 -7.30 15.65 8.81
N THR A 376 -6.27 16.51 8.85
CA THR A 376 -6.30 17.86 9.42
C THR A 376 -6.02 18.92 8.34
N THR A 377 -6.75 20.04 8.36
CA THR A 377 -6.82 21.08 7.29
C THR A 377 -5.62 22.04 7.21
N PHE A 378 -5.35 22.62 6.02
CA PHE A 378 -4.26 23.59 5.72
C PHE A 378 -4.76 24.89 5.02
N ASP A 379 -4.03 25.99 5.26
CA ASP A 379 -3.99 27.21 4.43
C ASP A 379 -2.55 27.36 3.83
N GLU A 380 -2.42 27.23 2.49
CA GLU A 380 -1.45 27.84 1.51
C GLU A 380 0.12 27.80 1.74
N PRO A 381 0.99 28.06 0.72
CA PRO A 381 1.24 27.29 -0.50
C PRO A 381 2.75 26.97 -0.74
N GLY A 382 3.09 25.78 -1.27
CA GLY A 382 4.47 25.38 -1.63
C GLY A 382 4.52 24.24 -2.68
N PRO A 383 5.67 23.96 -3.35
CA PRO A 383 5.74 23.26 -4.64
C PRO A 383 5.74 21.73 -4.55
N TYR A 384 5.01 21.18 -3.58
CA TYR A 384 4.59 19.79 -3.52
C TYR A 384 3.17 19.82 -2.98
N ASN A 385 2.18 19.49 -3.82
CA ASN A 385 0.78 19.68 -3.49
C ASN A 385 0.05 18.33 -3.39
N PRO A 386 0.12 17.64 -2.23
CA PRO A 386 -0.61 16.41 -1.99
C PRO A 386 -2.02 16.74 -1.47
N SER A 387 -2.86 17.25 -2.37
CA SER A 387 -4.28 17.49 -2.09
C SER A 387 -5.12 16.37 -2.69
N ALA A 388 -5.04 15.16 -2.13
CA ALA A 388 -6.00 14.12 -2.44
C ALA A 388 -6.98 13.94 -1.26
N PRO A 389 -8.29 14.06 -1.49
CA PRO A 389 -9.28 14.02 -0.42
C PRO A 389 -9.35 12.68 0.32
N ALA A 390 -9.51 12.72 1.65
CA ALA A 390 -9.64 11.54 2.50
C ALA A 390 -10.98 10.80 2.31
N TYR A 391 -10.97 9.48 2.52
CA TYR A 391 -12.20 8.70 2.63
C TYR A 391 -12.80 8.82 4.04
N ASN A 392 -13.69 9.78 4.28
CA ASN A 392 -14.45 9.78 5.55
C ASN A 392 -15.48 8.64 5.62
N SER A 393 -15.73 7.92 4.52
CA SER A 393 -16.68 6.81 4.47
C SER A 393 -16.34 5.84 3.34
N ILE A 394 -15.53 4.82 3.65
CA ILE A 394 -15.47 3.64 2.78
C ILE A 394 -16.82 2.97 2.83
N ARG A 395 -17.40 2.80 1.64
CA ARG A 395 -18.64 2.08 1.46
C ARG A 395 -18.36 0.79 0.72
N MET A 396 -19.14 -0.22 1.08
CA MET A 396 -19.09 -1.55 0.51
C MET A 396 -20.30 -1.73 -0.40
N CYS A 397 -20.06 -2.26 -1.59
CA CYS A 397 -21.06 -2.93 -2.40
C CYS A 397 -20.79 -4.44 -2.33
N TYR A 398 -21.77 -5.20 -1.85
CA TYR A 398 -21.65 -6.62 -1.52
C TYR A 398 -22.99 -7.35 -1.70
N GLY A 399 -23.02 -8.67 -1.45
CA GLY A 399 -24.27 -9.45 -1.47
C GLY A 399 -24.81 -9.77 -2.87
N TYR A 400 -24.20 -9.24 -3.94
CA TYR A 400 -24.55 -9.58 -5.32
C TYR A 400 -24.30 -11.07 -5.57
N ARG A 401 -25.34 -11.78 -6.01
CA ARG A 401 -25.28 -13.21 -6.39
C ARG A 401 -25.84 -13.42 -7.79
N PRO A 402 -25.09 -14.03 -8.70
CA PRO A 402 -25.59 -14.40 -10.02
C PRO A 402 -26.88 -15.22 -9.91
N ASN A 403 -27.90 -14.87 -10.69
CA ASN A 403 -29.08 -15.73 -10.87
C ASN A 403 -28.80 -16.79 -11.94
N LYS A 404 -27.82 -17.67 -11.68
CA LYS A 404 -27.37 -18.74 -12.59
C LYS A 404 -28.43 -19.82 -12.80
#